data_AF-A0A6B2CAF6-F1
#
_entry.id   AF-A0A6B2CAF6-F1
#
_cell.length_a   1.000
_cell.length_b   1.000
_cell.length_c   1.000
_cell.angle_alpha   90.00
_cell.angle_beta   90.00
_cell.angle_gamma   90.00
#
_symmetry.space_group_name_H-M   'P 1'
#
loop_
_entity.id
_entity.type
_entity.pdbx_description
1 polymer ?
#
loop_
_entity_poly.entity_id
_entity_poly.type
_entity_poly.pdbx_seq_one_letter_code
_entity_poly.pdbx_strand_id
1 'polypeptide(L)'
;RWEENNKRWEEAYKRFEAIERKLLEHDKRFEALMRRMDLLEKRIDRKITMLGARWGLETEKSFRRAVKGLVEEVLGRGKVEKWKFYDEKGEVYGYPSEVEIDLLIRDEAHILVEVKASASSGDVVELWRIGGLYQRVTGIRPRLVIITPFIDEKAMKTAKELGVEIYTKI
;
A
#
# COMPACT_ATOMS: atom_id res chain seq x y z
N ARG A 1 -51.45 0.39 -14.51
CA ARG A 1 -50.91 -0.67 -13.61
C ARG A 1 -50.06 -1.70 -14.34
N TRP A 2 -50.56 -2.44 -15.34
CA TRP A 2 -49.76 -3.47 -16.03
C TRP A 2 -48.68 -2.87 -16.96
N GLU A 3 -49.03 -1.85 -17.74
CA GLU A 3 -48.09 -1.14 -18.63
C GLU A 3 -46.99 -0.38 -17.88
N GLU A 4 -47.33 0.30 -16.78
CA GLU A 4 -46.33 0.92 -15.89
C GLU A 4 -45.37 -0.09 -15.27
N ASN A 5 -45.88 -1.28 -14.90
CA ASN A 5 -45.05 -2.34 -14.36
C ASN A 5 -44.11 -2.88 -15.45
N ASN A 6 -44.62 -3.07 -16.68
CA ASN A 6 -43.82 -3.53 -17.81
C ASN A 6 -42.69 -2.54 -18.16
N LYS A 7 -43.00 -1.23 -18.14
CA LYS A 7 -42.00 -0.18 -18.36
C LYS A 7 -40.92 -0.16 -17.28
N ARG A 8 -41.29 -0.35 -16.01
CA ARG A 8 -40.33 -0.47 -14.89
C ARG A 8 -39.44 -1.71 -15.04
N TRP A 9 -39.98 -2.83 -15.52
CA TRP A 9 -39.20 -4.04 -15.79
C TRP A 9 -38.20 -3.85 -16.92
N GLU A 10 -38.60 -3.20 -18.02
CA GLU A 10 -37.68 -2.88 -19.12
C GLU A 10 -36.55 -1.95 -18.68
N GLU A 11 -36.86 -0.93 -17.88
CA GLU A 11 -35.84 -0.02 -17.33
C GLU A 11 -34.90 -0.72 -16.35
N ALA A 12 -35.42 -1.61 -15.50
CA ALA A 12 -34.62 -2.43 -14.60
C ALA A 12 -33.70 -3.40 -15.37
N TYR A 13 -34.20 -4.03 -16.43
CA TYR A 13 -33.44 -4.93 -17.28
C TYR A 13 -32.30 -4.21 -18.00
N LYS A 14 -32.56 -3.03 -18.56
CA LYS A 14 -31.51 -2.18 -19.18
C LYS A 14 -30.43 -1.76 -18.18
N ARG A 15 -30.83 -1.43 -16.94
CA ARG A 15 -29.86 -1.12 -15.87
C ARG A 15 -29.03 -2.34 -15.50
N PHE A 16 -29.66 -3.52 -15.43
CA PHE A 16 -28.97 -4.77 -15.13
C PHE A 16 -27.93 -5.10 -16.21
N GLU A 17 -28.29 -5.03 -17.50
CA GLU A 17 -27.33 -5.24 -18.61
C GLU A 17 -26.18 -4.22 -18.61
N ALA A 18 -26.44 -2.98 -18.19
CA ALA A 18 -25.39 -1.96 -18.08
C ALA A 18 -24.43 -2.25 -16.91
N ILE A 19 -24.94 -2.78 -15.80
CA ILE A 19 -24.14 -3.22 -14.66
C ILE A 19 -23.31 -4.44 -15.03
N GLU A 20 -23.91 -5.43 -15.69
CA GLU A 20 -23.24 -6.66 -16.14
C GLU A 20 -22.10 -6.34 -17.12
N ARG A 21 -22.33 -5.44 -18.08
CA ARG A 21 -21.27 -4.95 -18.98
C ARG A 21 -20.12 -4.29 -18.23
N LYS A 22 -20.42 -3.42 -17.26
CA LYS A 22 -19.39 -2.79 -16.42
C LYS A 22 -18.62 -3.81 -15.59
N LEU A 23 -19.29 -4.84 -15.08
CA LEU A 23 -18.65 -5.92 -14.33
C LEU A 23 -17.65 -6.68 -15.21
N LEU A 24 -18.06 -7.07 -16.42
CA LEU A 24 -17.20 -7.75 -17.39
C LEU A 24 -16.01 -6.88 -17.84
N GLU A 25 -16.20 -5.58 -17.98
CA GLU A 25 -15.09 -4.65 -18.25
C GLU A 25 -14.12 -4.55 -17.06
N HIS A 26 -14.65 -4.52 -15.82
CA HIS A 26 -13.83 -4.53 -14.62
C HIS A 26 -13.04 -5.82 -14.49
N ASP A 27 -13.64 -6.99 -14.73
CA ASP A 27 -12.94 -8.28 -14.67
C ASP A 27 -11.78 -8.33 -15.66
N LYS A 28 -11.97 -7.86 -16.90
CA LYS A 28 -10.89 -7.76 -17.89
C LYS A 28 -9.77 -6.82 -17.45
N ARG A 29 -10.11 -5.70 -16.80
CA ARG A 29 -9.11 -4.78 -16.23
C ARG A 29 -8.37 -5.42 -15.06
N PHE A 30 -9.06 -6.16 -14.21
CA PHE A 30 -8.48 -6.92 -13.11
C PHE A 30 -7.53 -8.02 -13.61
N GLU A 31 -7.90 -8.79 -14.63
CA GLU A 31 -7.01 -9.79 -15.23
C GLU A 31 -5.76 -9.14 -15.86
N ALA A 32 -5.93 -8.04 -16.60
CA ALA A 32 -4.81 -7.31 -17.18
C ALA A 32 -3.89 -6.74 -16.09
N LEU A 33 -4.47 -6.31 -14.96
CA LEU A 33 -3.73 -5.86 -13.81
C LEU A 33 -2.93 -7.00 -13.17
N MET A 34 -3.56 -8.15 -12.91
CA MET A 34 -2.89 -9.33 -12.36
C MET A 34 -1.69 -9.75 -13.23
N ARG A 35 -1.86 -9.80 -14.55
CA ARG A 35 -0.75 -10.09 -15.47
C ARG A 35 0.38 -9.06 -15.41
N ARG A 36 0.04 -7.77 -15.25
CA ARG A 36 1.06 -6.71 -15.07
C ARG A 36 1.77 -6.86 -13.73
N MET A 37 1.06 -7.25 -12.67
CA MET A 37 1.65 -7.55 -11.37
C MET A 37 2.61 -8.75 -11.46
N ASP A 38 2.23 -9.86 -12.09
CA ASP A 38 3.12 -11.01 -12.28
C ASP A 38 4.41 -10.64 -13.04
N LEU A 39 4.29 -9.76 -14.05
CA LEU A 39 5.44 -9.28 -14.82
C LEU A 39 6.32 -8.30 -14.04
N LEU A 40 5.75 -7.55 -13.11
CA LEU A 40 6.47 -6.69 -12.18
C LEU A 40 7.17 -7.54 -11.11
N GLU A 41 6.48 -8.50 -10.52
CA GLU A 41 7.00 -9.45 -9.55
C GLU A 41 8.22 -10.20 -10.13
N LYS A 42 8.08 -10.81 -11.31
CA LYS A 42 9.20 -11.46 -12.01
C LYS A 42 10.38 -10.52 -12.32
N ARG A 43 10.13 -9.22 -12.51
CA ARG A 43 11.19 -8.21 -12.71
C ARG A 43 11.86 -7.81 -11.39
N ILE A 44 11.07 -7.73 -10.32
CA ILE A 44 11.53 -7.43 -8.97
C ILE A 44 12.37 -8.60 -8.45
N ASP A 45 11.91 -9.84 -8.55
CA ASP A 45 12.64 -11.04 -8.10
C ASP A 45 14.03 -11.18 -8.74
N ARG A 46 14.11 -10.94 -10.06
CA ARG A 46 15.39 -10.95 -10.79
C ARG A 46 16.34 -9.85 -10.32
N LYS A 47 15.82 -8.67 -9.94
CA LYS A 47 16.62 -7.56 -9.40
C LYS A 47 17.00 -7.77 -7.93
N ILE A 48 16.12 -8.35 -7.11
CA ILE A 48 16.36 -8.68 -5.70
C ILE A 48 17.53 -9.65 -5.57
N THR A 49 17.58 -10.67 -6.43
CA THR A 49 18.67 -11.68 -6.42
C THR A 49 20.03 -11.07 -6.80
N MET A 50 20.04 -10.01 -7.62
CA MET A 50 21.28 -9.31 -8.03
C MET A 50 21.70 -8.16 -7.09
N LEU A 51 20.81 -7.66 -6.23
CA LEU A 51 21.01 -6.44 -5.44
C LEU A 51 20.86 -6.64 -3.93
N GLY A 52 21.19 -7.82 -3.41
CA GLY A 52 21.26 -8.07 -1.95
C GLY A 52 22.09 -7.02 -1.17
N ALA A 53 22.87 -6.18 -1.84
CA ALA A 53 23.70 -5.11 -1.26
C ALA A 53 23.32 -3.67 -1.67
N ARG A 54 22.25 -3.42 -2.46
CA ARG A 54 21.88 -2.05 -2.91
C ARG A 54 20.37 -1.77 -2.88
N TRP A 55 19.67 -2.20 -1.84
CA TRP A 55 18.41 -1.54 -1.50
C TRP A 55 18.77 -0.15 -0.99
N GLY A 56 18.42 0.87 -1.75
CA GLY A 56 18.71 2.27 -1.41
C GLY A 56 17.76 3.20 -2.15
N LEU A 57 17.98 4.50 -2.02
CA LEU A 57 17.07 5.57 -2.47
C LEU A 57 16.50 5.41 -3.89
N GLU A 58 17.28 4.89 -4.84
CA GLU A 58 16.84 4.71 -6.24
C GLU A 58 15.86 3.53 -6.41
N THR A 59 16.02 2.47 -5.60
CA THR A 59 15.10 1.32 -5.55
C THR A 59 13.78 1.74 -4.91
N GLU A 60 13.82 2.45 -3.78
CA GLU A 60 12.62 3.00 -3.12
C GLU A 60 11.86 3.96 -4.03
N LYS A 61 12.55 4.88 -4.72
CA LYS A 61 11.92 5.78 -5.70
C LYS A 61 11.25 5.02 -6.83
N SER A 62 11.91 4.00 -7.38
CA SER A 62 11.36 3.17 -8.45
C SER A 62 10.13 2.39 -7.98
N PHE A 63 10.19 1.82 -6.77
CA PHE A 63 9.08 1.13 -6.14
C PHE A 63 7.90 2.07 -5.90
N ARG A 64 8.14 3.24 -5.30
CA ARG A 64 7.11 4.28 -5.11
C ARG A 64 6.47 4.70 -6.42
N ARG A 65 7.26 4.89 -7.49
CA ARG A 65 6.73 5.23 -8.82
C ARG A 65 5.83 4.12 -9.37
N ALA A 66 6.20 2.86 -9.18
CA ALA A 66 5.39 1.72 -9.62
C ALA A 66 4.06 1.65 -8.84
N VAL A 67 4.10 1.76 -7.51
CA VAL A 67 2.90 1.78 -6.65
C VAL A 67 2.02 2.98 -7.00
N LYS A 68 2.62 4.15 -7.21
CA LYS A 68 1.91 5.37 -7.63
C LYS A 68 1.16 5.18 -8.94
N GLY A 69 1.82 4.68 -9.99
CA GLY A 69 1.15 4.42 -11.27
C GLY A 69 0.02 3.40 -11.14
N LEU A 70 0.20 2.38 -10.30
CA LEU A 70 -0.85 1.40 -10.04
C LEU A 70 -2.07 2.02 -9.33
N VAL A 71 -1.84 2.73 -8.23
CA VAL A 71 -2.90 3.30 -7.39
C VAL A 71 -3.60 4.47 -8.10
N GLU A 72 -2.82 5.45 -8.57
CA GLU A 72 -3.36 6.70 -9.11
C GLU A 72 -3.83 6.56 -10.57
N GLU A 73 -3.11 5.84 -11.43
CA GLU A 73 -3.41 5.80 -12.88
C GLU A 73 -4.25 4.57 -13.27
N VAL A 74 -3.92 3.39 -12.73
CA VAL A 74 -4.59 2.14 -13.12
C VAL A 74 -5.87 1.93 -12.32
N LEU A 75 -5.80 2.05 -10.99
CA LEU A 75 -6.98 1.91 -10.13
C LEU A 75 -7.82 3.20 -10.11
N GLY A 76 -7.20 4.36 -10.41
CA GLY A 76 -7.90 5.64 -10.47
C GLY A 76 -8.42 6.13 -9.12
N ARG A 77 -7.86 5.64 -8.01
CA ARG A 77 -8.30 5.96 -6.65
C ARG A 77 -7.12 6.02 -5.69
N GLY A 78 -7.24 6.91 -4.70
CA GLY A 78 -6.18 7.18 -3.74
C GLY A 78 -5.00 7.97 -4.30
N LYS A 79 -4.05 8.30 -3.43
CA LYS A 79 -2.84 9.07 -3.70
C LYS A 79 -1.63 8.41 -3.05
N VAL A 80 -0.50 8.41 -3.74
CA VAL A 80 0.77 7.84 -3.25
C VAL A 80 1.86 8.91 -3.26
N GLU A 81 2.48 9.14 -2.11
CA GLU A 81 3.59 10.08 -1.98
C GLU A 81 4.62 9.63 -0.94
N LYS A 82 5.77 10.31 -0.89
CA LYS A 82 6.70 10.20 0.24
C LYS A 82 6.18 11.08 1.36
N TRP A 83 6.11 10.57 2.59
CA TRP A 83 5.80 11.41 3.75
C TRP A 83 7.09 11.78 4.48
N LYS A 84 7.19 13.04 4.87
CA LYS A 84 8.29 13.59 5.66
C LYS A 84 7.72 14.48 6.74
N PHE A 85 8.30 14.45 7.93
CA PHE A 85 7.91 15.32 9.03
C PHE A 85 9.09 15.56 9.96
N TYR A 86 9.24 16.79 10.45
CA TYR A 86 10.26 17.12 11.45
C TYR A 86 9.69 16.94 12.86
N ASP A 87 10.13 15.89 13.56
CA ASP A 87 9.70 15.55 14.90
C ASP A 87 10.46 16.35 15.95
N GLU A 88 10.01 17.57 16.23
CA GLU A 88 10.65 18.47 17.21
C GLU A 88 10.69 17.90 18.63
N LYS A 89 9.79 16.97 18.98
CA LYS A 89 9.69 16.40 20.32
C LYS A 89 10.54 15.13 20.50
N GLY A 90 11.08 14.60 19.40
CA GLY A 90 11.83 13.34 19.42
C GLY A 90 10.98 12.15 19.86
N GLU A 91 9.70 12.11 19.51
CA GLU A 91 8.79 11.00 19.80
C GLU A 91 9.25 9.68 19.15
N VAL A 92 9.89 9.75 17.97
CA VAL A 92 10.37 8.56 17.25
C VAL A 92 11.74 8.10 17.73
N TYR A 93 12.74 8.98 17.65
CA TYR A 93 14.15 8.63 17.90
C TYR A 93 14.68 9.09 19.26
N GLY A 94 13.89 9.79 20.07
CA GLY A 94 14.32 10.35 21.36
C GLY A 94 15.03 11.71 21.27
N TYR A 95 15.14 12.29 20.07
CA TYR A 95 15.72 13.61 19.83
C TYR A 95 15.11 14.28 18.57
N PRO A 96 15.17 15.62 18.46
CA PRO A 96 14.62 16.33 17.31
C PRO A 96 15.24 15.91 15.98
N SER A 97 14.43 15.45 15.03
CA SER A 97 14.92 14.82 13.80
C SER A 97 13.88 14.79 12.67
N GLU A 98 14.35 14.69 11.42
CA GLU A 98 13.47 14.41 10.27
C GLU A 98 13.11 12.92 10.28
N VAL A 99 11.82 12.64 10.18
CA VAL A 99 11.23 11.31 10.05
C VAL A 99 10.67 11.19 8.64
N GLU A 100 10.92 10.06 7.99
CA GLU A 100 10.46 9.79 6.64
C GLU A 100 9.74 8.44 6.56
N ILE A 101 8.79 8.32 5.63
CA ILE A 101 8.17 7.05 5.26
C ILE A 101 8.26 6.89 3.75
N ASP A 102 8.65 5.68 3.30
CA ASP A 102 8.82 5.38 1.89
C ASP A 102 7.56 5.65 1.08
N LEU A 103 6.41 5.15 1.51
CA LEU A 103 5.13 5.44 0.89
C LEU A 103 4.05 5.75 1.92
N LEU A 104 3.38 6.88 1.72
CA LEU A 104 2.07 7.16 2.29
C LEU A 104 1.03 6.96 1.17
N ILE A 105 0.14 6.01 1.38
CA ILE A 105 -1.03 5.78 0.52
C ILE A 105 -2.26 6.37 1.23
N ARG A 106 -2.95 7.29 0.55
CA ARG A 106 -4.17 7.94 1.05
C ARG A 106 -5.34 7.61 0.14
N ASP A 107 -6.27 6.79 0.61
CA ASP A 107 -7.58 6.55 -0.01
C ASP A 107 -8.66 6.73 1.08
N GLU A 108 -9.60 5.78 1.25
CA GLU A 108 -10.50 5.73 2.41
C GLU A 108 -9.75 5.51 3.74
N ALA A 109 -8.57 4.90 3.68
CA ALA A 109 -7.66 4.70 4.79
C ALA A 109 -6.28 5.27 4.47
N HIS A 110 -5.53 5.63 5.50
CA HIS A 110 -4.13 6.01 5.38
C HIS A 110 -3.25 4.80 5.71
N ILE A 111 -2.28 4.51 4.84
CA ILE A 111 -1.35 3.40 4.99
C ILE A 111 0.07 3.96 4.91
N LEU A 112 0.85 3.72 5.96
CA LEU A 112 2.28 3.97 5.99
C LEU A 112 3.01 2.69 5.64
N VAL A 113 3.82 2.74 4.58
CA VAL A 113 4.55 1.59 4.06
C VAL A 113 6.04 1.89 4.12
N GLU A 114 6.77 1.01 4.80
CA GLU A 114 8.23 1.00 4.85
C GLU A 114 8.74 -0.21 4.05
N VAL A 115 9.78 -0.02 3.24
CA VAL A 115 10.31 -1.09 2.40
C VAL A 115 11.77 -1.35 2.74
N LYS A 116 12.06 -2.55 3.26
CA LYS A 116 13.41 -2.91 3.70
C LYS A 116 13.91 -4.19 3.05
N ALA A 117 15.23 -4.28 2.87
CA ALA A 117 15.87 -5.51 2.42
C ALA A 117 15.80 -6.62 3.49
N SER A 118 15.78 -6.24 4.76
CA SER A 118 15.56 -7.12 5.91
C SER A 118 14.94 -6.28 7.02
N ALA A 119 14.00 -6.85 7.78
CA ALA A 119 13.34 -6.17 8.88
C ALA A 119 13.69 -6.80 10.23
N SER A 120 14.03 -5.96 11.19
CA SER A 120 14.29 -6.31 12.59
C SER A 120 13.14 -5.85 13.48
N SER A 121 13.14 -6.26 14.76
CA SER A 121 12.16 -5.75 15.74
C SER A 121 12.30 -4.24 15.96
N GLY A 122 13.50 -3.68 15.76
CA GLY A 122 13.74 -2.25 15.85
C GLY A 122 13.00 -1.48 14.77
N ASP A 123 13.05 -1.97 13.52
CA ASP A 123 12.33 -1.38 12.39
C ASP A 123 10.81 -1.40 12.59
N VAL A 124 10.28 -2.48 13.18
CA VAL A 124 8.86 -2.60 13.53
C VAL A 124 8.47 -1.54 14.57
N VAL A 125 9.25 -1.41 15.64
CA VAL A 125 9.00 -0.43 16.71
C VAL A 125 9.13 0.99 16.17
N GLU A 126 10.10 1.25 15.30
CA GLU A 126 10.28 2.53 14.63
C GLU A 126 9.04 2.89 13.82
N LEU A 127 8.58 2.03 12.91
CA LEU A 127 7.38 2.29 12.12
C LEU A 127 6.14 2.48 13.01
N TRP A 128 6.03 1.73 14.11
CA TRP A 128 4.96 1.90 15.10
C TRP A 128 4.98 3.30 15.74
N ARG A 129 6.16 3.81 16.12
CA ARG A 129 6.31 5.18 16.65
C ARG A 129 5.98 6.23 15.59
N ILE A 130 6.43 6.03 14.35
CA ILE A 130 6.10 6.91 13.24
C ILE A 130 4.59 6.94 13.00
N GLY A 131 3.92 5.80 13.09
CA GLY A 131 2.46 5.71 13.05
C GLY A 131 1.76 6.53 14.14
N GLY A 132 2.27 6.47 15.37
CA GLY A 132 1.78 7.30 16.48
C GLY A 132 1.98 8.80 16.23
N LEU A 133 3.17 9.19 15.78
CA LEU A 133 3.48 10.57 15.39
C LEU A 133 2.55 11.06 14.26
N TYR A 134 2.37 10.24 13.24
CA TYR A 134 1.47 10.52 12.12
C TYR A 134 0.04 10.74 12.61
N GLN A 135 -0.48 9.86 13.48
CA GLN A 135 -1.81 9.99 14.06
C GLN A 135 -1.94 11.27 14.88
N ARG A 136 -0.94 11.63 15.68
CA ARG A 136 -0.94 12.88 16.45
C ARG A 136 -1.01 14.11 15.55
N VAL A 137 -0.22 14.13 14.47
CA VAL A 137 -0.10 15.29 13.58
C VAL A 137 -1.31 15.43 12.65
N THR A 138 -1.88 14.32 12.20
CA THR A 138 -2.95 14.32 11.17
C THR A 138 -4.35 14.05 11.74
N GLY A 139 -4.44 13.52 12.96
CA GLY A 139 -5.70 13.04 13.55
C GLY A 139 -6.18 11.69 13.00
N ILE A 140 -5.45 11.09 12.04
CA ILE A 140 -5.87 9.86 11.35
C ILE A 140 -4.98 8.71 11.80
N ARG A 141 -5.58 7.64 12.32
CA ARG A 141 -4.86 6.42 12.68
C ARG A 141 -4.50 5.64 11.41
N PRO A 142 -3.20 5.51 11.07
CA PRO A 142 -2.80 4.80 9.85
C PRO A 142 -2.76 3.29 10.09
N ARG A 143 -2.88 2.52 9.00
CA ARG A 143 -2.37 1.14 8.93
C ARG A 143 -0.87 1.18 8.70
N LEU A 144 -0.15 0.24 9.29
CA LEU A 144 1.31 0.18 9.24
C LEU A 144 1.72 -1.08 8.51
N VAL A 145 2.59 -0.93 7.51
CA VAL A 145 3.00 -2.02 6.63
C VAL A 145 4.52 -2.01 6.48
N ILE A 146 5.15 -3.17 6.65
CA ILE A 146 6.53 -3.41 6.22
C ILE A 146 6.53 -4.40 5.06
N ILE A 147 7.18 -4.03 3.97
CA ILE A 147 7.46 -4.92 2.84
C ILE A 147 8.93 -5.31 2.91
N THR A 148 9.20 -6.60 3.05
CA THR A 148 10.58 -7.09 3.19
C THR A 148 10.70 -8.54 2.70
N PRO A 149 11.79 -8.92 1.99
CA PRO A 149 12.02 -10.32 1.64
C PRO A 149 12.51 -11.15 2.84
N PHE A 150 13.03 -10.51 3.90
CA PHE A 150 13.59 -11.19 5.08
C PHE A 150 13.13 -10.53 6.37
N ILE A 151 12.73 -11.34 7.35
CA ILE A 151 12.34 -10.88 8.67
C ILE A 151 12.62 -11.99 9.68
N ASP A 152 13.15 -11.64 10.85
CA ASP A 152 13.40 -12.61 11.92
C ASP A 152 12.12 -12.91 12.74
N GLU A 153 12.10 -14.04 13.45
CA GLU A 153 10.93 -14.47 14.23
C GLU A 153 10.54 -13.47 15.32
N LYS A 154 11.54 -12.80 15.93
CA LYS A 154 11.32 -11.82 16.99
C LYS A 154 10.63 -10.58 16.43
N ALA A 155 11.06 -10.11 15.27
CA ALA A 155 10.46 -9.02 14.52
C ALA A 155 9.03 -9.37 14.09
N MET A 156 8.80 -10.58 13.59
CA MET A 156 7.44 -11.05 13.24
C MET A 156 6.50 -11.05 14.45
N LYS A 157 6.96 -11.55 15.60
CA LYS A 157 6.19 -11.51 16.86
C LYS A 157 5.88 -10.08 17.29
N THR A 158 6.88 -9.20 17.24
CA THR A 158 6.74 -7.77 17.57
C THR A 158 5.73 -7.09 16.65
N ALA A 159 5.76 -7.39 15.35
CA ALA A 159 4.85 -6.83 14.36
C ALA A 159 3.40 -7.21 14.66
N LYS A 160 3.16 -8.48 15.01
CA LYS A 160 1.83 -8.96 15.43
C LYS A 160 1.33 -8.25 16.69
N GLU A 161 2.18 -8.07 17.70
CA GLU A 161 1.82 -7.41 18.96
C GLU A 161 1.50 -5.91 18.75
N LEU A 162 2.24 -5.23 17.86
CA LEU A 162 2.10 -3.80 17.60
C LEU A 162 1.11 -3.46 16.48
N GLY A 163 0.53 -4.46 15.81
CA GLY A 163 -0.41 -4.27 14.71
C GLY A 163 0.25 -3.74 13.42
N VAL A 164 1.50 -4.13 13.17
CA VAL A 164 2.24 -3.85 11.93
C VAL A 164 2.08 -5.05 11.00
N GLU A 165 1.55 -4.79 9.81
CA GLU A 165 1.35 -5.80 8.77
C GLU A 165 2.66 -6.07 8.04
N ILE A 166 2.99 -7.35 7.81
CA ILE A 166 4.21 -7.76 7.11
C ILE A 166 3.84 -8.41 5.79
N TYR A 167 4.37 -7.87 4.69
CA TYR A 167 4.40 -8.56 3.39
C TYR A 167 5.81 -9.07 3.14
N THR A 168 5.94 -10.39 3.15
CA THR A 168 7.20 -11.09 2.91
C THR A 168 7.02 -12.18 1.85
N LYS A 169 8.11 -12.83 1.47
CA LYS A 169 8.11 -13.91 0.46
C LYS A 169 7.35 -15.17 0.91
N ILE A 170 6.97 -15.25 2.19
CA ILE A 170 6.35 -16.41 2.85
C ILE A 170 4.87 -16.12 3.13
#